data_AF-A0AA96HPU1-F1
#
_entry.id   AF-A0AA96HPU1-F1
#
_cell.length_a   1.000
_cell.length_b   1.000
_cell.length_c   1.000
_cell.angle_alpha   90.00
_cell.angle_beta   90.00
_cell.angle_gamma   90.00
#
_symmetry.space_group_name_H-M   'P 1'
#
loop_
_entity.id
_entity.type
_entity.pdbx_description
1 polymer ?
#
loop_
_entity_poly.entity_id
_entity_poly.type
_entity_poly.pdbx_seq_one_letter_code
_entity_poly.pdbx_strand_id
1 'polypeptide(L)'
;MKTQELLSTPEAALVSILKDMKVKELEKHGKKIAKKMGLDDYQELIRHLIKVLPQLNQEDNRFEKIKEHISALIKEEKTDIDLETQNESEKGMLDRLTIITTLLISKKLNEIKASL
;
A
#
# COMPACT_ATOMS: atom_id res chain seq x y z
N MET A 1 -1.07 -12.15 -12.59
CA MET A 1 -1.37 -10.81 -13.13
C MET A 1 -0.13 -9.93 -13.11
N LYS A 2 0.04 -9.01 -14.06
CA LYS A 2 1.11 -7.99 -14.08
C LYS A 2 0.71 -6.76 -13.25
N THR A 3 1.68 -6.00 -12.75
CA THR A 3 1.38 -4.78 -11.97
C THR A 3 0.62 -3.73 -12.78
N GLN A 4 0.87 -3.60 -14.08
CA GLN A 4 0.13 -2.66 -14.93
C GLN A 4 -1.35 -3.06 -15.04
N GLU A 5 -1.63 -4.35 -15.26
CA GLU A 5 -2.99 -4.88 -15.28
C GLU A 5 -3.71 -4.56 -13.96
N LEU A 6 -3.04 -4.76 -12.82
CA LEU A 6 -3.58 -4.45 -11.50
C LEU A 6 -3.93 -2.96 -11.31
N LEU A 7 -3.11 -2.06 -11.85
CA LEU A 7 -3.36 -0.61 -11.77
C LEU A 7 -4.58 -0.20 -12.63
N SER A 8 -4.81 -0.88 -13.75
CA SER A 8 -5.95 -0.65 -14.64
C SER A 8 -7.21 -1.43 -14.25
N THR A 9 -7.13 -2.36 -13.30
CA THR A 9 -8.28 -3.14 -12.83
C THR A 9 -9.34 -2.22 -12.20
N PRO A 10 -10.62 -2.34 -12.60
CA PRO A 10 -11.72 -1.62 -11.95
C PRO A 10 -11.82 -1.93 -10.45
N GLU A 11 -12.17 -0.93 -9.65
CA GLU A 11 -12.19 -1.06 -8.19
C GLU A 11 -13.11 -2.18 -7.69
N ALA A 12 -14.27 -2.35 -8.34
CA ALA A 12 -15.22 -3.42 -8.04
C ALA A 12 -14.62 -4.84 -8.13
N ALA A 13 -13.64 -5.05 -9.02
CA ALA A 13 -12.97 -6.34 -9.19
C ALA A 13 -11.67 -6.46 -8.37
N LEU A 14 -11.05 -5.33 -8.03
CA LEU A 14 -9.73 -5.30 -7.41
C LEU A 14 -9.72 -6.00 -6.05
N VAL A 15 -10.68 -5.70 -5.18
CA VAL A 15 -10.67 -6.21 -3.79
C VAL A 15 -10.73 -7.73 -3.77
N SER A 16 -11.55 -8.34 -4.64
CA SER A 16 -11.64 -9.80 -4.75
C SER A 16 -10.29 -10.38 -5.20
N ILE A 17 -9.71 -9.82 -6.26
CA ILE A 17 -8.43 -10.28 -6.80
C ILE A 17 -7.31 -10.20 -5.76
N LEU A 18 -7.21 -9.08 -5.03
CA LEU A 18 -6.18 -8.89 -4.02
C LEU A 18 -6.35 -9.82 -2.81
N LYS A 19 -7.58 -10.14 -2.42
CA LYS A 19 -7.87 -11.07 -1.32
C LYS A 19 -7.40 -12.50 -1.64
N ASP A 20 -7.44 -12.92 -2.89
CA ASP A 20 -7.01 -14.26 -3.31
C ASP A 20 -5.50 -14.37 -3.57
N MET A 21 -4.81 -13.24 -3.73
CA MET A 21 -3.35 -13.23 -3.97
C MET A 21 -2.55 -13.75 -2.77
N LYS A 22 -1.48 -14.49 -3.07
CA LYS A 22 -0.50 -14.92 -2.06
C LYS A 22 0.31 -13.74 -1.54
N VAL A 23 0.79 -13.83 -0.30
CA VAL A 23 1.65 -12.81 0.35
C VAL A 23 2.81 -12.37 -0.55
N LYS A 24 3.52 -13.33 -1.16
CA LYS A 24 4.65 -13.04 -2.07
C LYS A 24 4.24 -12.23 -3.31
N GLU A 25 3.03 -12.41 -3.82
CA GLU A 25 2.53 -11.65 -4.97
C GLU A 25 2.12 -10.23 -4.58
N LEU A 26 1.42 -10.08 -3.45
CA LEU A 26 1.10 -8.77 -2.88
C LEU A 26 2.37 -7.94 -2.63
N GLU A 27 3.40 -8.56 -2.04
CA GLU A 27 4.70 -7.92 -1.79
C GLU A 27 5.39 -7.49 -3.09
N LYS A 28 5.36 -8.34 -4.13
CA LYS A 28 5.90 -8.01 -5.46
C LYS A 28 5.18 -6.82 -6.10
N HIS A 29 3.86 -6.76 -5.99
CA HIS A 29 3.08 -5.65 -6.55
C HIS A 29 3.30 -4.36 -5.77
N GLY A 30 3.24 -4.42 -4.43
CA GLY A 30 3.49 -3.28 -3.55
C GLY A 30 4.86 -2.66 -3.80
N LYS A 31 5.93 -3.47 -3.83
CA LYS A 31 7.30 -2.98 -4.11
C LYS A 31 7.41 -2.29 -5.46
N LYS A 32 6.75 -2.82 -6.50
CA LYS A 32 6.78 -2.22 -7.84
C LYS A 32 6.02 -0.89 -7.89
N ILE A 33 4.90 -0.77 -7.19
CA ILE A 33 4.11 0.46 -7.14
C ILE A 33 4.87 1.52 -6.33
N ALA A 34 5.36 1.17 -5.14
CA ALA A 34 6.19 2.05 -4.31
C ALA A 34 7.38 2.62 -5.09
N LYS A 35 8.12 1.76 -5.80
CA LYS A 35 9.24 2.20 -6.65
C LYS A 35 8.81 3.16 -7.77
N LYS A 36 7.67 2.90 -8.43
CA LYS A 36 7.12 3.82 -9.45
C LYS A 36 6.76 5.17 -8.86
N MET A 37 6.35 5.19 -7.58
CA MET A 37 6.03 6.40 -6.84
C MET A 37 7.28 7.08 -6.26
N GLY A 38 8.47 6.52 -6.44
CA GLY A 38 9.74 7.10 -5.96
C GLY A 38 10.21 6.61 -4.61
N LEU A 39 9.57 5.59 -4.04
CA LEU A 39 10.01 4.99 -2.79
C LEU A 39 10.87 3.75 -3.07
N ASP A 40 12.17 3.86 -2.81
CA ASP A 40 13.15 2.80 -3.00
C ASP A 40 13.25 1.86 -1.78
N ASP A 41 13.13 2.37 -0.53
CA ASP A 41 13.08 1.51 0.66
C ASP A 41 11.65 1.03 0.99
N TYR A 42 11.20 0.05 0.22
CA TYR A 42 9.94 -0.64 0.50
C TYR A 42 9.93 -1.36 1.87
N GLN A 43 11.08 -1.75 2.42
CA GLN A 43 11.10 -2.41 3.72
C GLN A 43 10.84 -1.41 4.84
N GLU A 44 11.33 -0.18 4.71
CA GLU A 44 11.00 0.92 5.60
C GLU A 44 9.50 1.22 5.62
N LEU A 45 8.86 1.27 4.44
CA LEU A 45 7.41 1.40 4.33
C LEU A 45 6.67 0.35 5.17
N ILE A 46 7.05 -0.92 5.01
CA ILE A 46 6.40 -2.02 5.72
C ILE A 46 6.66 -1.94 7.22
N ARG A 47 7.89 -1.64 7.64
CA ARG A 47 8.24 -1.45 9.06
C ARG A 47 7.43 -0.32 9.70
N HIS A 48 7.27 0.80 8.99
CA HIS A 48 6.47 1.94 9.45
C HIS A 48 5.00 1.56 9.60
N LEU A 49 4.41 0.97 8.56
CA LEU A 49 2.99 0.60 8.55
C LEU A 49 2.65 -0.48 9.59
N ILE A 50 3.55 -1.43 9.88
CA ILE A 50 3.35 -2.41 10.95
C ILE A 50 3.21 -1.74 12.32
N LYS A 51 3.90 -0.62 12.55
CA LYS A 51 3.80 0.14 13.82
C LYS A 51 2.55 1.00 13.89
N VAL A 52 2.15 1.59 12.75
CA VAL A 52 1.03 2.53 12.65
C VAL A 52 -0.32 1.81 12.62
N LEU A 53 -0.46 0.75 11.82
CA LEU A 53 -1.75 0.08 11.59
C LEU A 53 -2.49 -0.39 12.85
N PRO A 54 -1.81 -0.90 13.92
CA PRO A 54 -2.48 -1.26 15.17
C PRO A 54 -3.04 -0.06 15.93
N GLN A 55 -2.43 1.12 15.80
CA GLN A 55 -2.85 2.34 16.48
C GLN A 55 -4.11 2.93 15.85
N LEU A 56 -4.26 2.76 14.53
CA LEU A 56 -5.41 3.24 13.76
C LEU A 56 -6.64 2.30 13.80
N ASN A 57 -6.64 1.24 14.61
CA ASN A 57 -7.70 0.22 14.59
C ASN A 57 -9.09 0.72 15.03
N GLN A 58 -9.19 1.93 15.61
CA GLN A 58 -10.44 2.52 16.12
C GLN A 58 -10.86 3.81 15.42
N GLU A 59 -10.18 4.21 14.33
CA GLU A 59 -10.44 5.48 13.64
C GLU A 59 -11.35 5.31 12.42
N ASP A 60 -12.38 6.16 12.30
CA ASP A 60 -13.33 6.16 11.17
C ASP A 60 -12.66 6.49 9.81
N ASN A 61 -11.51 7.18 9.83
CA ASN A 61 -10.76 7.63 8.66
C ASN A 61 -9.44 6.84 8.44
N ARG A 62 -9.34 5.63 9.00
CA ARG A 62 -8.13 4.78 8.95
C ARG A 62 -7.47 4.71 7.58
N PHE A 63 -8.24 4.55 6.50
CA PHE A 63 -7.69 4.42 5.16
C PHE A 63 -6.94 5.69 4.72
N GLU A 64 -7.54 6.86 4.94
CA GLU A 64 -6.91 8.15 4.63
C GLU A 64 -5.69 8.41 5.52
N LYS A 65 -5.72 8.00 6.79
CA LYS A 65 -4.55 8.07 7.67
C LYS A 65 -3.38 7.20 7.18
N ILE A 66 -3.65 5.98 6.73
CA ILE A 66 -2.60 5.13 6.15
C ILE A 66 -2.04 5.79 4.88
N LYS A 67 -2.89 6.33 4.01
CA LYS A 67 -2.46 7.08 2.82
C LYS A 67 -1.57 8.26 3.18
N GLU A 68 -1.93 9.04 4.19
CA GLU A 68 -1.12 10.17 4.69
C GLU A 68 0.28 9.70 5.08
N HIS A 69 0.40 8.60 5.84
CA HIS A 69 1.69 8.03 6.23
C HIS A 69 2.52 7.52 5.03
N ILE A 70 1.89 6.84 4.07
CA ILE A 70 2.57 6.37 2.86
C ILE A 70 3.04 7.55 2.01
N SER A 71 2.18 8.56 1.86
CA SER A 71 2.49 9.79 1.12
C SER A 71 3.62 10.58 1.78
N ALA A 72 3.67 10.65 3.11
CA ALA A 72 4.77 11.29 3.84
C ALA A 72 6.11 10.61 3.54
N LEU A 73 6.19 9.28 3.66
CA LEU A 73 7.41 8.53 3.35
C LEU A 73 7.87 8.72 1.89
N ILE A 74 6.93 8.74 0.94
CA ILE A 74 7.25 8.97 -0.47
C ILE A 74 7.86 10.37 -0.68
N LYS A 75 7.41 11.38 0.06
CA LYS A 75 7.96 12.75 -0.01
C LYS A 75 9.30 12.90 0.69
N GLU A 76 9.53 12.16 1.77
CA GLU A 76 10.83 12.17 2.44
C GLU A 76 11.93 11.67 1.49
N GLU A 77 11.61 10.71 0.62
CA GLU A 77 12.54 10.24 -0.42
C GLU A 77 12.54 11.09 -1.71
N LYS A 78 11.45 11.81 -2.01
CA LYS A 78 11.36 12.71 -3.17
C LYS A 78 11.44 14.18 -2.75
N THR A 79 12.57 14.85 -3.02
CA THR A 79 12.75 16.30 -2.79
C THR A 79 11.76 17.22 -3.52
N ASP A 80 10.98 16.75 -4.50
CA ASP A 80 10.17 17.60 -5.40
C ASP A 80 8.78 17.01 -5.76
N ILE A 81 8.00 16.47 -4.80
CA ILE A 81 6.57 16.19 -5.06
C ILE A 81 5.70 17.27 -4.43
N ASP A 82 5.14 18.12 -5.28
CA ASP A 82 4.13 19.09 -4.90
C ASP A 82 2.77 18.39 -4.76
N LEU A 83 2.20 18.40 -3.55
CA LEU A 83 0.96 17.69 -3.20
C LEU A 83 -0.28 18.21 -3.92
N GLU A 84 -0.23 19.45 -4.38
CA GLU A 84 -1.37 20.13 -4.96
C GLU A 84 -1.61 19.74 -6.43
N THR A 85 -0.67 19.03 -7.06
CA THR A 85 -0.72 18.68 -8.50
C THR A 85 -0.73 17.17 -8.78
N GLN A 86 -1.11 16.33 -7.81
CA GLN A 86 -1.26 14.90 -8.09
C GLN A 86 -2.33 14.64 -9.15
N ASN A 87 -1.90 14.12 -10.30
CA ASN A 87 -2.81 13.68 -11.35
C ASN A 87 -3.60 12.43 -10.90
N GLU A 88 -4.71 12.12 -11.57
CA GLU A 88 -5.58 10.99 -11.23
C GLU A 88 -4.84 9.64 -11.22
N SER A 89 -3.79 9.49 -12.03
CA SER A 89 -2.96 8.28 -12.06
C SER A 89 -2.14 8.11 -10.78
N GLU A 90 -1.59 9.18 -10.22
CA GLU A 90 -0.83 9.13 -8.97
C GLU A 90 -1.72 8.82 -7.77
N LYS A 91 -2.90 9.44 -7.71
CA LYS A 91 -3.92 9.13 -6.70
C LYS A 91 -4.32 7.66 -6.78
N GLY A 92 -4.62 7.17 -7.99
CA GLY A 92 -4.92 5.76 -8.21
C GLY A 92 -3.79 4.82 -7.76
N MET A 93 -2.52 5.17 -8.01
CA MET A 93 -1.38 4.38 -7.55
C MET A 93 -1.24 4.37 -6.02
N LEU A 94 -1.44 5.52 -5.36
CA LEU A 94 -1.41 5.62 -3.91
C LEU A 94 -2.51 4.74 -3.27
N ASP A 95 -3.72 4.82 -3.80
CA ASP A 95 -4.87 4.01 -3.34
C ASP A 95 -4.55 2.51 -3.46
N ARG A 96 -4.04 2.09 -4.62
CA ARG A 96 -3.66 0.70 -4.88
C ARG A 96 -2.53 0.25 -3.95
N LEU A 97 -1.53 1.10 -3.71
CA LEU A 97 -0.44 0.81 -2.78
C LEU A 97 -0.95 0.62 -1.35
N THR A 98 -1.80 1.53 -0.88
CA THR A 98 -2.42 1.48 0.46
C THR A 98 -3.20 0.19 0.69
N ILE A 99 -4.03 -0.21 -0.28
CA ILE A 99 -4.82 -1.45 -0.17
C ILE A 99 -3.89 -2.66 -0.12
N ILE A 100 -2.88 -2.72 -1.00
CA ILE A 100 -1.94 -3.84 -1.07
C ILE A 100 -1.13 -3.97 0.22
N THR A 101 -0.56 -2.89 0.74
CA THR A 101 0.27 -2.94 1.95
C THR A 101 -0.55 -3.27 3.18
N THR A 102 -1.77 -2.74 3.29
CA THR A 102 -2.70 -3.09 4.38
C THR A 102 -3.04 -4.57 4.34
N LEU A 103 -3.47 -5.11 3.19
CA LEU A 103 -3.78 -6.53 3.03
C LEU A 103 -2.55 -7.42 3.29
N LEU A 104 -1.38 -7.02 2.79
CA LEU A 104 -0.13 -7.74 3.01
C LEU A 104 0.18 -7.88 4.50
N ILE A 105 0.10 -6.77 5.25
CA ILE A 105 0.39 -6.77 6.68
C ILE A 105 -0.67 -7.58 7.44
N SER A 106 -1.95 -7.41 7.14
CA SER A 106 -3.02 -8.22 7.75
C SER A 106 -2.82 -9.71 7.52
N LYS A 107 -2.44 -10.13 6.31
CA LYS A 107 -2.15 -11.54 6.01
C LYS A 107 -0.93 -12.06 6.77
N LYS A 108 0.19 -11.32 6.75
CA LYS A 108 1.40 -11.72 7.48
C LYS A 108 1.16 -11.85 9.00
N LEU A 109 0.40 -10.93 9.59
CA LEU A 109 0.04 -11.00 11.02
C LEU A 109 -0.87 -12.20 11.33
N ASN A 110 -1.81 -12.52 10.45
CA ASN A 110 -2.69 -13.68 10.64
C ASN A 110 -1.95 -15.02 10.47
N GLU A 111 -1.03 -15.13 9.51
CA GLU A 111 -0.17 -16.32 9.32
C GLU A 111 0.70 -16.58 10.57
N ILE A 112 1.25 -15.53 11.18
CA ILE A 112 2.01 -15.65 12.44
C ILE A 112 1.11 -16.17 13.57
N LYS A 113 -0.09 -15.61 13.74
CA LYS A 113 -1.04 -16.04 14.78
C LYS A 113 -1.51 -17.49 14.60
N ALA A 114 -1.65 -17.96 13.36
CA ALA A 114 -2.07 -19.33 13.08
C ALA A 114 -0.94 -20.36 13.27
N SER A 115 0.31 -19.90 13.40
CA SER A 115 1.49 -20.76 13.59
C SER A 115 1.95 -20.85 15.06
N LEU A 116 1.23 -20.19 15.98
CA LEU A 116 1.45 -20.18 17.44
C LEU A 116 0.39 -21.05 18.12
#